data_AF-A0A9P6Y8Y5-F1
#
_entry.id   AF-A0A9P6Y8Y5-F1
#
_cell.length_a   1.000
_cell.length_b   1.000
_cell.length_c   1.000
_cell.angle_alpha   90.00
_cell.angle_beta   90.00
_cell.angle_gamma   90.00
#
_symmetry.space_group_name_H-M   'P 1'
#
loop_
_entity.id
_entity.type
_entity.pdbx_description
1 polymer ?
#
loop_
_entity_poly.entity_id
_entity_poly.type
_entity_poly.pdbx_seq_one_letter_code
_entity_poly.pdbx_strand_id
1 'polypeptide(L)'
;MMECLKEMGSYQQIAALQQELSDILALKASVRWQVSGETSVKYLRNLYRQRTVEQHTNTLRPNESSDPVKGIEQLLPIAQQFYQTLYTADPVDDHQVDLYLDSIRDAPHLNDDHTDLLWNRSLLKKLSKEQHE
;
A
#
# COMPACT_ATOMS: atom_id res chain seq x y z
N MET A 1 13.59 32.11 29.62
CA MET A 1 13.70 30.98 30.59
C MET A 1 12.32 30.47 31.04
N MET A 2 11.38 31.33 31.43
CA MET A 2 9.99 30.94 31.76
C MET A 2 9.21 30.31 30.60
N GLU A 3 9.48 30.73 29.35
CA GLU A 3 8.78 30.24 28.16
C GLU A 3 9.17 28.81 27.77
N CYS A 4 10.46 28.44 27.86
CA CYS A 4 10.90 27.05 27.66
C CYS A 4 10.34 26.07 28.72
N LEU A 5 10.08 26.54 29.94
CA LEU A 5 9.44 25.72 30.98
C LEU A 5 7.97 25.42 30.64
N LYS A 6 7.27 26.40 30.05
CA LYS A 6 5.89 26.23 29.57
C LYS A 6 5.82 25.31 28.36
N GLU A 7 6.77 25.41 27.44
CA GLU A 7 6.91 24.50 26.30
C GLU A 7 7.22 23.07 26.74
N MET A 8 8.17 22.85 27.67
CA MET A 8 8.45 21.51 28.21
C MET A 8 7.24 20.87 28.90
N GLY A 9 6.42 21.66 29.60
CA GLY A 9 5.15 21.16 30.18
C GLY A 9 4.12 20.74 29.13
N SER A 10 4.06 21.45 28.00
CA SER A 10 3.20 21.10 26.85
C SER A 10 3.67 19.82 26.15
N TYR A 11 4.98 19.66 25.95
CA TYR A 11 5.55 18.44 25.38
C TYR A 11 5.30 17.21 26.25
N GLN A 12 5.38 17.35 27.58
CA GLN A 12 5.05 16.27 28.51
C GLN A 12 3.58 15.86 28.44
N GLN A 13 2.66 16.81 28.28
CA GLN A 13 1.23 16.52 28.12
C GLN A 13 0.94 15.79 26.80
N ILE A 14 1.57 16.23 25.70
CA ILE A 14 1.43 15.57 24.40
C ILE A 14 1.98 14.13 24.46
N ALA A 15 3.14 13.94 25.09
CA ALA A 15 3.73 12.62 25.25
C ALA A 15 2.85 11.68 26.10
N ALA A 16 2.26 12.19 27.18
CA ALA A 16 1.34 11.42 28.02
C ALA A 16 0.08 10.98 27.24
N LEU A 17 -0.50 11.90 26.45
CA LEU A 17 -1.65 11.60 25.60
C LEU A 17 -1.30 10.57 24.52
N GLN A 18 -0.14 10.69 23.88
CA GLN A 18 0.32 9.74 22.87
C GLN A 18 0.54 8.35 23.48
N GLN A 19 1.07 8.28 24.70
CA GLN A 19 1.24 7.02 25.42
C GLN A 19 -0.12 6.37 25.74
N GLU A 20 -1.09 7.15 26.25
CA GLU A 20 -2.43 6.64 26.56
C GLU A 20 -3.14 6.11 25.30
N LEU A 21 -3.03 6.82 24.18
CA LEU A 21 -3.56 6.36 22.89
C LEU A 21 -2.90 5.05 22.42
N SER A 22 -1.59 4.93 22.58
CA SER A 22 -0.84 3.70 22.28
C SER A 22 -1.31 2.53 23.15
N ASP A 23 -1.48 2.76 24.46
CA ASP A 23 -1.94 1.75 25.42
C ASP A 23 -3.38 1.30 25.08
N ILE A 24 -4.26 2.23 24.71
CA ILE A 24 -5.61 1.90 24.24
C ILE A 24 -5.56 1.04 22.98
N LEU A 25 -4.67 1.33 22.03
CA LEU A 25 -4.50 0.53 20.81
C LEU A 25 -3.96 -0.87 21.13
N ALA A 26 -2.98 -0.97 22.03
CA ALA A 26 -2.42 -2.23 22.50
C ALA A 26 -3.46 -3.08 23.25
N LEU A 27 -4.30 -2.46 24.10
CA LEU A 27 -5.41 -3.12 24.77
C LEU A 27 -6.45 -3.62 23.77
N LYS A 28 -6.84 -2.79 22.79
CA LYS A 28 -7.75 -3.20 21.71
C LYS A 28 -7.17 -4.34 20.88
N ALA A 29 -5.88 -4.29 20.59
CA ALA A 29 -5.17 -5.35 19.88
C ALA A 29 -5.09 -6.65 20.71
N SER A 30 -4.85 -6.55 22.02
CA SER A 30 -4.81 -7.69 22.94
C SER A 30 -6.19 -8.34 23.11
N VAL A 31 -7.26 -7.53 23.20
CA VAL A 31 -8.64 -8.03 23.13
C VAL A 31 -8.89 -8.75 21.80
N ARG A 32 -8.43 -8.18 20.68
CA ARG A 32 -8.49 -8.86 19.36
C ARG A 32 -7.63 -10.13 19.29
N TRP A 33 -6.55 -10.22 20.05
CA TRP A 33 -5.73 -11.44 20.14
C TRP A 33 -6.37 -12.51 21.03
N GLN A 34 -7.06 -12.13 22.11
CA GLN A 34 -7.92 -13.07 22.84
C GLN A 34 -9.08 -13.58 21.98
N VAL A 35 -9.55 -12.77 21.02
CA VAL A 35 -10.52 -13.19 19.99
C VAL A 35 -9.97 -14.32 19.09
N SER A 36 -8.65 -14.48 18.94
CA SER A 36 -8.05 -15.64 18.26
C SER A 36 -8.06 -16.93 19.10
N GLY A 37 -8.42 -16.86 20.40
CA GLY A 37 -8.66 -18.00 21.30
C GLY A 37 -10.12 -18.12 21.76
N GLU A 38 -11.03 -17.34 21.19
CA GLU A 38 -12.43 -17.29 21.58
C GLU A 38 -13.21 -18.52 21.07
N THR A 39 -13.70 -19.34 22.00
CA THR A 39 -14.45 -20.58 21.69
C THR A 39 -15.96 -20.43 21.88
N SER A 40 -16.43 -19.24 22.27
CA SER A 40 -17.86 -18.98 22.50
C SER A 40 -18.64 -19.05 21.19
N VAL A 41 -19.44 -20.11 21.04
CA VAL A 41 -20.31 -20.34 19.86
C VAL A 41 -21.27 -19.16 19.63
N LYS A 42 -21.76 -18.53 20.71
CA LYS A 42 -22.66 -17.37 20.63
C LYS A 42 -21.93 -16.15 20.06
N TYR A 43 -20.69 -15.91 20.52
CA TYR A 43 -19.87 -14.82 20.01
C TYR A 43 -19.53 -15.03 18.55
N LEU A 44 -19.04 -16.22 18.16
CA LEU A 44 -18.69 -16.54 16.78
C LEU A 44 -19.88 -16.41 15.83
N ARG A 45 -21.09 -16.82 16.26
CA ARG A 45 -22.33 -16.63 15.49
C ARG A 45 -22.68 -15.14 15.33
N ASN A 46 -22.59 -14.36 16.40
CA ASN A 46 -22.86 -12.92 16.35
C ASN A 46 -21.85 -12.19 15.46
N LEU A 47 -20.58 -12.55 15.58
CA LEU A 47 -19.49 -12.03 14.77
C LEU A 47 -19.65 -12.39 13.29
N TYR A 48 -20.02 -13.64 12.99
CA TYR A 48 -20.35 -14.06 11.62
C TYR A 48 -21.49 -13.23 11.07
N ARG A 49 -22.61 -13.11 11.80
CA ARG A 49 -23.76 -12.31 11.40
C ARG A 49 -23.40 -10.84 11.17
N GLN A 50 -22.63 -10.26 12.07
CA GLN A 50 -22.15 -8.89 11.94
C GLN A 50 -21.29 -8.72 10.69
N ARG A 51 -20.31 -9.61 10.48
CA ARG A 51 -19.46 -9.60 9.28
C ARG A 51 -20.26 -9.82 8.01
N THR A 52 -21.26 -10.70 7.98
CA THR A 52 -22.10 -10.91 6.80
C THR A 52 -22.88 -9.64 6.42
N VAL A 53 -23.32 -8.85 7.41
CA VAL A 53 -23.97 -7.55 7.17
C VAL A 53 -22.95 -6.48 6.75
N GLU A 54 -21.71 -6.55 7.25
CA GLU A 54 -20.66 -5.57 6.93
C GLU A 54 -19.87 -5.90 5.64
N GLN A 55 -19.95 -7.13 5.13
CA GLN A 55 -19.15 -7.63 3.99
C GLN A 55 -19.70 -7.26 2.61
N HIS A 56 -20.80 -6.52 2.53
CA HIS A 56 -21.28 -6.01 1.25
C HIS A 56 -20.99 -4.52 1.09
N THR A 57 -20.53 -4.15 -0.11
CA THR A 57 -20.35 -2.74 -0.48
C THR A 57 -21.71 -2.06 -0.50
N ASN A 58 -22.02 -1.32 0.55
CA ASN A 58 -23.31 -0.65 0.75
C ASN A 58 -23.53 0.55 -0.17
N THR A 59 -22.44 1.15 -0.63
CA THR A 59 -22.46 2.36 -1.43
C THR A 59 -21.28 2.43 -2.37
N LEU A 60 -21.53 2.81 -3.63
CA LEU A 60 -20.50 3.21 -4.58
C LEU A 60 -20.82 4.61 -5.09
N ARG A 61 -19.77 5.38 -5.41
CA ARG A 61 -19.89 6.67 -6.08
C ARG A 61 -19.26 6.58 -7.47
N PRO A 62 -19.92 7.09 -8.53
CA PRO A 62 -19.35 7.09 -9.88
C PRO A 62 -18.12 7.99 -10.02
N ASN A 63 -18.09 9.11 -9.30
CA ASN A 63 -16.97 10.05 -9.29
C ASN A 63 -16.85 10.73 -7.92
N GLU A 64 -15.75 11.44 -7.69
CA GLU A 64 -15.47 12.12 -6.42
C GLU A 64 -16.49 13.21 -6.04
N SER A 65 -17.23 13.75 -7.03
CA SER A 65 -18.20 14.84 -6.87
C SER A 65 -19.67 14.36 -6.78
N SER A 66 -19.93 13.07 -6.95
CA SER A 66 -21.28 12.51 -7.07
C SER A 66 -21.69 11.83 -5.77
N ASP A 67 -22.98 11.96 -5.46
CA ASP A 67 -23.55 11.37 -4.25
C ASP A 67 -23.45 9.84 -4.25
N PRO A 68 -23.21 9.22 -3.07
CA PRO A 68 -23.13 7.76 -2.96
C PRO A 68 -24.46 7.09 -3.27
N VAL A 69 -24.40 6.05 -4.08
CA VAL A 69 -25.54 5.28 -4.55
C VAL A 69 -25.68 3.98 -3.76
N LYS A 70 -26.91 3.62 -3.35
CA LYS A 70 -27.20 2.46 -2.47
C LYS A 70 -27.89 1.28 -3.16
N GLY A 71 -28.43 1.47 -4.37
CA GLY A 71 -29.23 0.45 -5.06
C GLY A 71 -28.39 -0.50 -5.91
N ILE A 72 -28.59 -1.81 -5.79
CA ILE A 72 -27.85 -2.85 -6.53
C ILE A 72 -27.84 -2.59 -8.05
N GLU A 73 -28.99 -2.24 -8.62
CA GLU A 73 -29.15 -1.92 -10.05
C GLU A 73 -28.23 -0.76 -10.52
N GLN A 74 -27.91 0.16 -9.61
CA GLN A 74 -27.07 1.32 -9.89
C GLN A 74 -25.62 1.09 -9.47
N LEU A 75 -25.37 0.20 -8.50
CA LEU A 75 -24.03 -0.22 -8.07
C LEU A 75 -23.31 -1.03 -9.15
N LEU A 76 -24.02 -1.94 -9.83
CA LEU A 76 -23.47 -2.81 -10.88
C LEU A 76 -22.79 -2.05 -12.03
N PRO A 77 -23.41 -1.07 -12.70
CA PRO A 77 -22.76 -0.33 -13.79
C PRO A 77 -21.56 0.49 -13.30
N ILE A 78 -21.61 1.04 -12.08
CA ILE A 78 -20.49 1.78 -11.49
C ILE A 78 -19.30 0.83 -11.26
N ALA A 79 -19.55 -0.34 -10.67
CA ALA A 79 -18.52 -1.35 -10.44
C ALA A 79 -17.93 -1.87 -11.75
N GLN A 80 -18.80 -2.14 -12.74
CA GLN A 80 -18.38 -2.57 -14.07
C GLN A 80 -17.46 -1.54 -14.72
N GLN A 81 -17.87 -0.26 -14.76
CA GLN A 81 -17.07 0.81 -15.33
C GLN A 81 -15.73 0.95 -14.60
N PHE A 82 -15.73 0.90 -13.27
CA PHE A 82 -14.51 1.00 -12.47
C PHE A 82 -13.51 -0.11 -12.80
N TYR A 83 -13.95 -1.37 -12.76
CA TYR A 83 -13.07 -2.50 -13.06
C TYR A 83 -12.69 -2.56 -14.53
N GLN A 84 -13.58 -2.15 -15.43
CA GLN A 84 -13.27 -2.05 -16.85
C GLN A 84 -12.14 -1.05 -17.08
N THR A 85 -12.20 0.13 -16.47
CA THR A 85 -11.09 1.11 -16.55
C THR A 85 -9.81 0.54 -15.93
N LEU A 86 -9.88 -0.09 -14.76
CA LEU A 86 -8.71 -0.62 -14.05
C LEU A 86 -7.97 -1.71 -14.84
N TYR A 87 -8.70 -2.53 -15.59
CA TYR A 87 -8.15 -3.64 -16.37
C TYR A 87 -8.05 -3.33 -17.86
N THR A 88 -8.45 -2.15 -18.31
CA THR A 88 -8.17 -1.70 -19.67
C THR A 88 -6.70 -1.34 -19.73
N ALA A 89 -5.96 -1.96 -20.64
CA ALA A 89 -4.57 -1.62 -20.85
C ALA A 89 -4.46 -0.14 -21.27
N ASP A 90 -3.56 0.60 -20.63
CA ASP A 90 -3.26 1.96 -21.06
C ASP A 90 -2.82 1.92 -22.53
N PRO A 91 -3.42 2.75 -23.40
CA PRO A 91 -3.01 2.81 -24.78
C PRO A 91 -1.57 3.31 -24.83
N VAL A 92 -0.67 2.46 -25.31
CA VAL A 92 0.71 2.82 -25.59
C VAL A 92 0.74 3.46 -26.97
N ASP A 93 1.24 4.70 -27.05
CA ASP A 93 1.51 5.34 -28.32
C ASP A 93 2.81 4.77 -28.91
N ASP A 94 2.69 4.01 -29.99
CA ASP A 94 3.83 3.39 -30.68
C ASP A 94 4.87 4.45 -31.10
N HIS A 95 4.43 5.66 -31.46
CA HIS A 95 5.36 6.75 -31.80
C HIS A 95 6.18 7.19 -30.58
N GLN A 96 5.59 7.19 -29.38
CA GLN A 96 6.31 7.52 -28.15
C GLN A 96 7.33 6.43 -27.78
N VAL A 97 7.01 5.16 -28.06
CA VAL A 97 7.94 4.04 -27.93
C VAL A 97 9.11 4.21 -28.88
N ASP A 98 8.86 4.53 -30.15
CA ASP A 98 9.91 4.75 -31.16
C ASP A 98 10.83 5.91 -30.78
N LEU A 99 10.28 7.04 -30.32
CA LEU A 99 11.06 8.18 -29.82
C LEU A 99 11.92 7.80 -28.60
N TYR A 100 11.37 7.01 -27.69
CA TYR A 100 12.12 6.51 -26.54
C TYR A 100 13.26 5.60 -26.96
N LEU A 101 13.00 4.65 -27.86
CA LEU A 101 14.00 3.72 -28.40
C LEU A 101 15.11 4.46 -29.16
N ASP A 102 14.76 5.51 -29.91
CA ASP A 102 15.74 6.38 -30.58
C ASP A 102 16.57 7.17 -29.58
N SER A 103 15.98 7.64 -28.47
CA SER A 103 16.70 8.37 -27.42
C SER A 103 17.74 7.53 -26.69
N ILE A 104 17.55 6.21 -26.63
CA ILE A 104 18.48 5.27 -25.98
C ILE A 104 19.38 4.55 -26.99
N ARG A 105 19.32 4.91 -28.27
CA ARG A 105 20.12 4.25 -29.32
C ARG A 105 21.63 4.40 -29.09
N ASP A 106 22.04 5.50 -28.48
CA ASP A 106 23.43 5.77 -28.09
C ASP A 106 23.77 5.31 -26.66
N ALA A 107 22.81 4.66 -25.96
CA ALA A 107 23.08 4.12 -24.64
C ALA A 107 24.09 2.97 -24.73
N PRO A 108 24.98 2.81 -23.72
CA PRO A 108 25.92 1.70 -23.69
C PRO A 108 25.18 0.37 -23.82
N HIS A 109 25.42 -0.35 -24.92
CA HIS A 109 24.79 -1.64 -25.14
C HIS A 109 25.50 -2.70 -24.28
N LEU A 110 24.75 -3.46 -23.49
CA LEU A 110 25.29 -4.60 -22.77
C LEU A 110 25.55 -5.72 -23.81
N ASN A 111 26.83 -5.99 -24.09
CA ASN A 111 27.29 -7.19 -24.80
C ASN A 111 27.13 -8.43 -23.91
N ASP A 112 27.14 -9.63 -24.50
CA ASP A 112 27.00 -10.91 -23.80
C ASP A 112 28.03 -11.07 -22.66
N ASP A 113 29.24 -10.56 -22.86
CA ASP A 113 30.30 -10.52 -21.84
C ASP A 113 29.91 -9.68 -20.62
N HIS A 114 29.15 -8.59 -20.79
CA HIS A 114 28.69 -7.73 -19.70
C HIS A 114 27.53 -8.37 -18.93
N THR A 115 26.68 -9.15 -19.59
CA THR A 115 25.63 -9.93 -18.92
C THR A 115 26.22 -11.02 -18.03
N ASP A 116 27.25 -11.74 -18.47
CA ASP A 116 27.92 -12.75 -17.63
C ASP A 116 28.52 -12.15 -16.35
N LEU A 117 28.99 -10.89 -16.43
CA LEU A 117 29.47 -10.15 -15.26
C LEU A 117 28.34 -9.77 -14.29
N LEU A 118 27.16 -9.39 -14.80
CA LEU A 118 26.01 -9.03 -13.97
C LEU A 118 25.38 -10.24 -13.28
N TRP A 119 25.33 -11.39 -13.96
CA TRP A 119 24.76 -12.63 -13.43
C TRP A 119 25.72 -13.39 -12.53
N ASN A 120 27.03 -13.21 -12.69
CA ASN A 120 28.03 -13.90 -11.91
C ASN A 120 28.74 -12.94 -10.93
N ARG A 121 28.14 -12.78 -9.73
CA ARG A 121 28.66 -11.97 -8.61
C ARG A 121 30.13 -12.26 -8.25
N SER A 122 30.64 -13.45 -8.60
CA SER A 122 32.03 -13.82 -8.37
C SER A 122 33.02 -13.14 -9.34
N LEU A 123 32.60 -12.80 -10.56
CA LEU A 123 33.42 -12.09 -11.56
C LEU A 123 33.52 -10.58 -11.28
N LEU A 124 32.43 -9.96 -10.82
CA LEU A 124 32.43 -8.55 -10.36
C LEU A 124 33.46 -8.30 -9.25
N LYS A 125 33.61 -9.25 -8.31
CA LYS A 125 34.60 -9.16 -7.23
C LYS A 125 36.05 -9.29 -7.72
N LYS A 126 36.28 -9.97 -8.85
CA LYS A 126 37.61 -10.12 -9.45
C LYS A 126 38.03 -8.84 -10.17
N LEU A 127 37.15 -8.27 -10.99
CA LEU A 127 37.36 -6.97 -11.64
C LEU A 127 37.60 -5.84 -10.62
N SER A 128 36.84 -5.81 -9.51
CA SER A 128 37.06 -4.82 -8.46
C SER A 128 38.40 -4.97 -7.73
N LYS A 129 39.03 -6.14 -7.75
CA LYS A 129 40.37 -6.36 -7.18
C LYS A 129 41.48 -5.96 -8.16
N GLU A 130 41.28 -6.21 -9.44
CA GLU A 130 42.25 -5.93 -10.50
C GLU A 130 42.39 -4.43 -10.79
N GLN A 131 41.41 -3.61 -10.39
CA GLN A 131 41.46 -2.14 -10.47
C GLN A 131 42.08 -1.47 -9.22
N HIS A 132 42.65 -2.26 -8.30
CA HIS A 132 43.26 -1.76 -7.04
C HIS A 132 44.66 -2.35 -6.78
N GLU A 133 45.33 -2.84 -7.84
CA GLU A 133 46.73 -3.23 -7.85
C GLU A 133 47.44 -2.49 -8.99
#